data_AF-A0A453NTC0-F1
#
_entry.id   AF-A0A453NTC0-F1
#
_cell.length_a   1.000
_cell.length_b   1.000
_cell.length_c   1.000
_cell.angle_alpha   90.00
_cell.angle_beta   90.00
_cell.angle_gamma   90.00
#
_symmetry.space_group_name_H-M   'P 1'
#
loop_
_entity.id
_entity.type
_entity.pdbx_description
1 polymer ?
#
loop_
_entity_poly.entity_id
_entity_poly.type
_entity_poly.pdbx_seq_one_letter_code
_entity_poly.pdbx_strand_id
1 'polypeptide(L)'
;MAVGGQDVICVKQSHSSTISSAELKLHLEDLGDFLFSDGKNLSPIHRKTKDGKSKVPDVFVRIVQQPNNLHLSSYSESSTKDGLTITCSKRGGDVRIPSHSKWLPTVPKNPDAIMFKFVPITSLLTGIPGSGYLSHAINLYLRYKPDLDDLQHFLEFQVPLQWAPVFNVLVLGPQKRKGSYPSLQFRFLGPKLRVNTSQVSSAQKPVVGLRLYLEGRKCNQLAIHVQHLSSVPSMLGDSMASSMSEWRESEDTDPGYIEAIQWNSYSCISTSVVKYNPEWSKRVSGGVFIVTGAQLFTKGTWARKVLHLRLLYTHIPKCTIHKSEWTRAPAASQKGSFFTTISTTLSSPFMHRNAQPAQKHEPAQLNSGVYPDGPPVPLQSRKLLKFVDMSEVVKGAHDVPGHWLVTAAKLVKEAVS
;
A
#
# COMPACT_ATOMS: atom_id res chain seq x y z
N MET A 1 20.77 23.46 20.80
CA MET A 1 21.85 22.48 20.61
C MET A 1 22.60 22.40 21.93
N ALA A 2 23.03 21.22 22.36
CA ALA A 2 23.97 21.09 23.48
C ALA A 2 25.23 20.40 22.98
N VAL A 3 26.38 20.86 23.47
CA VAL A 3 27.72 20.38 23.09
C VAL A 3 28.43 19.93 24.36
N GLY A 4 29.11 18.78 24.32
CA GLY A 4 29.75 18.17 25.47
C GLY A 4 30.20 16.75 25.16
N GLY A 5 30.11 15.88 26.14
CA GLY A 5 30.42 14.46 26.01
C GLY A 5 29.21 13.63 26.40
N GLN A 6 29.01 12.52 25.70
CA GLN A 6 27.93 11.59 25.99
C GLN A 6 28.48 10.17 26.02
N ASP A 7 28.29 9.48 27.14
CA ASP A 7 28.60 8.06 27.31
C ASP A 7 27.31 7.36 27.69
N VAL A 8 26.77 6.54 26.78
CA VAL A 8 25.38 6.05 26.84
C VAL A 8 25.34 4.55 26.64
N ILE A 9 24.47 3.89 27.40
CA ILE A 9 24.10 2.49 27.22
C ILE A 9 22.60 2.45 26.94
N CYS A 10 22.22 1.87 25.81
CA CYS A 10 20.84 1.74 25.36
C CYS A 10 20.47 0.26 25.26
N VAL A 11 19.23 -0.09 25.62
CA VAL A 11 18.68 -1.43 25.41
C VAL A 11 17.50 -1.32 24.46
N LYS A 12 17.54 -2.09 23.38
CA LYS A 12 16.46 -2.30 22.44
C LYS A 12 15.82 -3.66 22.70
N GLN A 13 14.52 -3.65 23.01
CA GLN A 13 13.72 -4.84 23.23
C GLN A 13 12.92 -5.18 21.96
N SER A 14 13.02 -6.42 21.49
CA SER A 14 12.20 -6.96 20.41
C SER A 14 10.83 -7.42 20.93
N HIS A 15 9.83 -7.49 20.04
CA HIS A 15 8.49 -7.99 20.34
C HIS A 15 8.48 -9.46 20.79
N SER A 16 9.55 -10.21 20.52
CA SER A 16 9.75 -11.60 20.92
C SER A 16 10.26 -11.76 22.36
N SER A 17 10.61 -10.67 23.05
CA SER A 17 11.16 -10.71 24.41
C SER A 17 10.06 -10.91 25.45
N THR A 18 10.29 -11.82 26.40
CA THR A 18 9.36 -12.11 27.51
C THR A 18 9.67 -11.34 28.80
N ILE A 19 10.74 -10.53 28.79
CA ILE A 19 11.23 -9.82 29.99
C ILE A 19 10.40 -8.56 30.21
N SER A 20 10.03 -8.29 31.46
CA SER A 20 9.28 -7.08 31.80
C SER A 20 10.13 -5.81 31.66
N SER A 21 9.50 -4.69 31.30
CA SER A 21 10.20 -3.39 31.21
C SER A 21 10.81 -2.94 32.55
N ALA A 22 10.17 -3.28 33.68
CA ALA A 22 10.68 -2.97 35.01
C ALA A 22 11.97 -3.74 35.33
N GLU A 23 12.03 -5.03 34.98
CA GLU A 23 13.21 -5.87 35.17
C GLU A 23 14.36 -5.45 34.24
N LEU A 24 14.06 -5.09 32.98
CA LEU A 24 15.07 -4.52 32.06
C LEU A 24 15.64 -3.20 32.57
N LYS A 25 14.80 -2.33 33.14
CA LYS A 25 15.26 -1.06 33.71
C LYS A 25 16.25 -1.30 34.85
N LEU A 26 15.92 -2.22 35.77
CA LEU A 26 16.81 -2.59 36.86
C LEU A 26 18.15 -3.12 36.34
N HIS A 27 18.13 -4.04 35.38
CA HIS A 27 19.36 -4.57 34.77
C HIS A 27 20.20 -3.51 34.04
N LEU A 28 19.56 -2.50 33.44
CA LEU A 28 20.24 -1.41 32.77
C LEU A 28 20.88 -0.43 33.75
N GLU A 29 20.20 -0.08 34.84
CA GLU A 29 20.74 0.75 35.92
C GLU A 29 21.97 0.07 36.55
N ASP A 30 21.79 -1.21 36.88
CA ASP A 30 22.83 -2.11 37.39
C ASP A 30 24.07 -2.19 36.48
N LEU A 31 23.86 -2.31 35.16
CA LEU A 31 24.94 -2.32 34.16
C LEU A 31 25.62 -0.94 34.03
N GLY A 32 24.82 0.13 34.06
CA GLY A 32 25.31 1.50 34.02
C GLY A 32 26.20 1.83 35.22
N ASP A 33 25.77 1.48 36.43
CA ASP A 33 26.54 1.69 37.66
C ASP A 33 27.88 0.96 37.62
N PHE A 34 27.91 -0.25 37.06
CA PHE A 34 29.14 -1.02 36.88
C PHE A 34 30.08 -0.36 35.86
N LEU A 35 29.58 -0.02 34.67
CA LEU A 35 30.41 0.51 33.58
C LEU A 35 30.89 1.95 33.84
N PHE A 36 30.01 2.84 34.32
CA PHE A 36 30.36 4.24 34.57
C PHE A 36 31.18 4.46 35.83
N SER A 37 31.24 3.46 36.72
CA SER A 37 32.12 3.45 37.88
C SER A 37 33.44 2.71 37.64
N ASP A 38 33.79 2.44 36.38
CA ASP A 38 35.01 1.71 35.98
C ASP A 38 35.17 0.33 36.65
N GLY A 39 34.06 -0.38 36.88
CA GLY A 39 34.06 -1.69 37.52
C GLY A 39 34.37 -1.68 39.03
N LYS A 40 34.38 -0.51 39.68
CA LYS A 40 34.59 -0.37 41.14
C LYS A 40 33.38 -0.80 41.97
N ASN A 41 32.18 -0.72 41.40
CA ASN A 41 30.97 -1.26 42.02
C ASN A 41 30.87 -2.76 41.75
N LEU A 42 30.37 -3.51 42.73
CA LEU A 42 30.12 -4.95 42.56
C LEU A 42 29.13 -5.16 41.42
N SER A 43 29.51 -5.96 40.41
CA SER A 43 28.60 -6.29 39.32
C SER A 43 27.39 -7.06 39.88
N PRO A 44 26.15 -6.56 39.69
CA PRO A 44 24.95 -7.25 40.14
C PRO A 44 24.65 -8.54 39.36
N ILE A 45 25.47 -8.85 38.34
CA ILE A 45 25.61 -10.18 37.72
C ILE A 45 25.87 -11.29 38.76
N HIS A 46 26.31 -10.94 39.97
CA HIS A 46 26.48 -11.85 41.10
C HIS A 46 25.34 -11.88 42.14
N ARG A 47 24.19 -11.20 41.93
CA ARG A 47 22.99 -11.39 42.78
C ARG A 47 22.39 -12.78 42.53
N LYS A 48 23.03 -13.83 43.05
CA LYS A 48 22.46 -15.17 43.13
C LYS A 48 21.28 -15.13 44.10
N THR A 49 20.07 -15.35 43.59
CA THR A 49 18.97 -15.79 44.46
C THR A 49 19.27 -17.16 45.02
N LYS A 50 18.67 -17.49 46.17
CA LYS A 50 18.86 -18.72 46.97
C LYS A 50 18.79 -20.04 46.17
N ASP A 51 18.22 -20.01 44.96
CA ASP A 51 18.03 -21.15 44.04
C ASP A 51 19.04 -21.26 42.87
N GLY A 52 20.12 -20.49 42.85
CA GLY A 52 21.27 -20.73 41.95
C GLY A 52 21.06 -20.48 40.44
N LYS A 53 19.85 -20.09 39.98
CA LYS A 53 19.59 -19.66 38.59
C LYS A 53 19.79 -18.15 38.46
N SER A 54 20.68 -17.74 37.54
CA SER A 54 20.85 -16.32 37.18
C SER A 54 19.59 -15.82 36.48
N LYS A 55 18.95 -14.76 37.00
CA LYS A 55 17.85 -14.05 36.34
C LYS A 55 18.33 -13.05 35.28
N VAL A 56 19.64 -12.80 35.21
CA VAL A 56 20.21 -11.77 34.33
C VAL A 56 20.31 -12.33 32.90
N PRO A 57 19.77 -11.63 31.89
CA PRO A 57 19.85 -12.09 30.50
C PRO A 57 21.30 -12.20 30.00
N ASP A 58 21.58 -13.20 29.16
CA ASP A 58 22.94 -13.57 28.77
C ASP A 58 23.69 -12.42 28.07
N VAL A 59 22.96 -11.51 27.41
CA VAL A 59 23.51 -10.32 26.74
C VAL A 59 24.19 -9.34 27.70
N PHE A 60 23.64 -9.14 28.91
CA PHE A 60 24.23 -8.25 29.92
C PHE A 60 25.54 -8.84 30.45
N VAL A 61 25.59 -10.16 30.60
CA VAL A 61 26.78 -10.88 31.06
C VAL A 61 27.91 -10.77 30.05
N ARG A 62 27.63 -10.94 28.75
CA ARG A 62 28.65 -10.82 27.69
C ARG A 62 29.29 -9.44 27.64
N ILE A 63 28.48 -8.38 27.80
CA ILE A 63 28.98 -6.99 27.77
C ILE A 63 29.92 -6.70 28.94
N VAL A 64 29.59 -7.20 30.12
CA VAL A 64 30.46 -7.04 31.29
C VAL A 64 31.74 -7.86 31.16
N GLN A 65 31.68 -9.04 30.54
CA GLN A 65 32.84 -9.90 30.34
C GLN A 65 33.76 -9.45 29.20
N GLN A 66 33.32 -8.55 28.32
CA GLN A 66 34.09 -8.07 27.18
C GLN A 66 34.35 -6.54 27.21
N PRO A 67 34.96 -6.00 28.29
CA PRO A 67 35.20 -4.55 28.41
C PRO A 67 36.22 -4.01 27.40
N ASN A 68 37.06 -4.88 26.81
CA ASN A 68 38.13 -4.48 25.88
C ASN A 68 37.65 -4.17 24.45
N ASN A 69 36.39 -4.46 24.08
CA ASN A 69 35.87 -4.12 22.74
C ASN A 69 35.26 -2.70 22.67
N LEU A 70 35.31 -1.93 23.77
CA LEU A 70 34.85 -0.55 23.86
C LEU A 70 35.81 0.48 23.24
N HIS A 71 36.80 0.04 22.44
CA HIS A 71 37.68 0.93 21.67
C HIS A 71 36.97 1.65 20.51
N LEU A 72 35.77 1.18 20.14
CA LEU A 72 34.92 1.79 19.12
C LEU A 72 34.00 2.84 19.74
N SER A 73 33.72 3.90 18.98
CA SER A 73 32.74 4.93 19.37
C SER A 73 31.32 4.40 19.56
N SER A 74 31.04 3.22 19.02
CA SER A 74 29.80 2.49 19.22
C SER A 74 30.06 0.99 19.20
N TYR A 75 29.56 0.27 20.19
CA TYR A 75 29.58 -1.18 20.29
C TYR A 75 28.16 -1.69 20.52
N SER A 76 27.78 -2.80 19.90
CA SER A 76 26.44 -3.37 20.04
C SER A 76 26.52 -4.88 20.14
N GLU A 77 25.77 -5.44 21.09
CA GLU A 77 25.68 -6.88 21.35
C GLU A 77 24.21 -7.30 21.36
N SER A 78 23.88 -8.40 20.69
CA SER A 78 22.48 -8.87 20.57
C SER A 78 22.32 -10.30 21.07
N SER A 79 21.16 -10.60 21.66
CA SER A 79 20.72 -11.94 22.04
C SER A 79 19.40 -12.26 21.36
N THR A 80 19.42 -13.25 20.46
CA THR A 80 18.20 -13.77 19.80
C THR A 80 17.31 -14.54 20.77
N LYS A 81 17.91 -15.17 21.79
CA LYS A 81 17.22 -15.93 22.85
C LYS A 81 16.36 -15.03 23.75
N ASP A 82 16.90 -13.88 24.14
CA ASP A 82 16.22 -12.95 25.06
C ASP A 82 15.45 -11.84 24.30
N GLY A 83 15.66 -11.75 22.98
CA GLY A 83 15.10 -10.69 22.14
C GLY A 83 15.63 -9.30 22.47
N LEU A 84 16.88 -9.20 22.98
CA LEU A 84 17.49 -7.96 23.46
C LEU A 84 18.69 -7.58 22.61
N THR A 85 18.89 -6.28 22.40
CA THR A 85 20.11 -5.72 21.84
C THR A 85 20.56 -4.57 22.71
N ILE A 86 21.79 -4.61 23.20
CA ILE A 86 22.38 -3.55 24.00
C ILE A 86 23.41 -2.83 23.14
N THR A 87 23.37 -1.51 23.15
CA THR A 87 24.28 -0.66 22.39
C THR A 87 24.93 0.34 23.34
N CYS A 88 26.25 0.31 23.42
CA CYS A 88 27.07 1.28 24.13
C CYS A 88 27.62 2.28 23.11
N SER A 89 27.47 3.57 23.36
CA SER A 89 27.97 4.61 22.45
C SER A 89 28.61 5.75 23.23
N LYS A 90 29.78 6.19 22.78
CA LYS A 90 30.55 7.27 23.39
C LYS A 90 30.86 8.35 22.34
N ARG A 91 30.56 9.60 22.66
CA ARG A 91 30.74 10.79 21.81
C ARG A 91 31.38 11.93 22.60
N GLY A 92 32.21 12.72 21.94
CA GLY A 92 33.02 13.76 22.60
C GLY A 92 34.15 13.18 23.46
N GLY A 93 35.14 14.00 23.77
CA GLY A 93 36.39 13.60 24.43
C GLY A 93 37.25 12.65 23.59
N ASP A 94 38.20 11.98 24.24
CA ASP A 94 38.97 10.90 23.61
C ASP A 94 38.23 9.57 23.77
N VAL A 95 37.47 9.21 22.74
CA VAL A 95 36.60 8.04 22.70
C VAL A 95 37.37 6.71 22.85
N ARG A 96 38.69 6.70 22.61
CA ARG A 96 39.52 5.50 22.74
C ARG A 96 39.76 5.10 24.20
N ILE A 97 39.49 6.00 25.14
CA ILE A 97 39.63 5.74 26.57
C ILE A 97 38.42 4.92 27.04
N PRO A 98 38.61 3.65 27.47
CA PRO A 98 37.51 2.79 27.88
C PRO A 98 36.91 3.26 29.21
N SER A 99 37.76 3.67 30.15
CA SER A 99 37.35 4.12 31.49
C SER A 99 36.58 5.44 31.44
N HIS A 100 35.40 5.46 32.05
CA HIS A 100 34.54 6.64 32.15
C HIS A 100 35.22 7.76 32.94
N SER A 101 35.80 7.47 34.11
CA SER A 101 36.46 8.50 34.95
C SER A 101 37.66 9.14 34.26
N LYS A 102 38.40 8.37 33.43
CA LYS A 102 39.54 8.88 32.65
C LYS A 102 39.09 9.62 31.39
N TRP A 103 37.95 9.25 30.80
CA TRP A 103 37.38 9.89 29.63
C TRP A 103 36.75 11.26 29.97
N LEU A 104 36.01 11.36 31.07
CA LEU A 104 35.30 12.57 31.49
C LEU A 104 36.15 13.86 31.45
N PRO A 105 37.40 13.92 31.97
CA PRO A 105 38.22 15.13 31.90
C PRO A 105 38.71 15.48 30.48
N THR A 106 38.59 14.58 29.50
CA THR A 106 38.95 14.86 28.10
C THR A 106 37.83 15.57 27.33
N VAL A 107 36.60 15.51 27.84
CA VAL A 107 35.41 16.09 27.19
C VAL A 107 35.52 17.60 26.94
N PRO A 108 35.96 18.44 27.91
CA PRO A 108 36.08 19.88 27.66
C PRO A 108 37.12 20.23 26.59
N LYS A 109 38.10 19.36 26.35
CA LYS A 109 39.15 19.58 25.35
C LYS A 109 38.66 19.30 23.93
N ASN A 110 37.83 18.25 23.75
CA ASN A 110 37.30 17.83 22.45
C ASN A 110 35.79 17.57 22.55
N PRO A 111 34.94 18.59 22.76
CA PRO A 111 33.50 18.37 22.93
C PRO A 111 32.82 18.09 21.58
N ASP A 112 31.69 17.37 21.61
CA ASP A 112 30.88 16.98 20.44
C ASP A 112 29.40 17.35 20.64
N ALA A 113 28.61 17.36 19.58
CA ALA A 113 27.18 17.64 19.63
C ALA A 113 26.42 16.45 20.25
N ILE A 114 25.87 16.67 21.45
CA ILE A 114 25.17 15.64 22.24
C ILE A 114 23.64 15.77 22.17
N MET A 115 23.12 16.96 21.83
CA MET A 115 21.68 17.17 21.68
C MET A 115 21.37 18.10 20.50
N PHE A 116 20.52 17.61 19.61
CA PHE A 116 20.11 18.31 18.40
C PHE A 116 18.68 18.85 18.57
N LYS A 117 18.45 20.06 18.05
CA LYS A 117 17.11 20.60 17.82
C LYS A 117 16.99 20.80 16.32
N PHE A 118 16.00 20.15 15.70
CA PHE A 118 15.82 20.19 14.26
C PHE A 118 14.70 21.17 13.90
N VAL A 119 14.89 21.87 12.78
CA VAL A 119 13.88 22.71 12.14
C VAL A 119 13.68 22.11 10.74
N PRO A 120 12.42 21.91 10.28
CA PRO A 120 12.21 21.32 8.97
C PRO A 120 12.74 22.27 7.89
N ILE A 121 13.40 21.71 6.88
CA ILE A 121 14.00 22.47 5.77
C ILE A 121 12.96 23.34 5.04
N THR A 122 11.69 22.95 5.07
CA THR A 122 10.56 23.71 4.52
C THR A 122 10.39 25.08 5.17
N SER A 123 10.85 25.28 6.41
CA SER A 123 10.86 26.58 7.08
C SER A 123 11.79 27.59 6.40
N LEU A 124 12.83 27.11 5.71
CA LEU A 124 13.75 27.96 4.94
C LEU A 124 13.17 28.36 3.58
N LEU A 125 12.06 27.75 3.16
CA LEU A 125 11.43 27.95 1.85
C LEU A 125 10.18 28.85 1.92
N THR A 126 9.93 29.50 3.05
CA THR A 126 8.80 30.42 3.22
C THR A 126 8.91 31.56 2.21
N GLY A 127 7.85 31.78 1.43
CA GLY A 127 7.81 32.84 0.40
C GLY A 127 8.36 32.42 -0.98
N ILE A 128 8.93 31.22 -1.11
CA ILE A 128 9.37 30.69 -2.40
C ILE A 128 8.18 30.00 -3.11
N PRO A 129 7.83 30.39 -4.35
CA PRO A 129 6.84 29.69 -5.15
C PRO A 129 7.20 28.21 -5.32
N GLY A 130 6.24 27.31 -5.08
CA GLY A 130 6.45 25.87 -5.21
C GLY A 130 7.04 25.18 -3.96
N SER A 131 7.28 25.90 -2.86
CA SER A 131 7.68 25.31 -1.57
C SER A 131 6.68 24.26 -1.02
N GLY A 132 5.41 24.35 -1.44
CA GLY A 132 4.39 23.34 -1.16
C GLY A 132 4.69 21.96 -1.76
N TYR A 133 5.37 21.88 -2.91
CA TYR A 133 5.71 20.61 -3.55
C TYR A 133 6.72 19.81 -2.71
N LEU A 134 7.76 20.48 -2.19
CA LEU A 134 8.73 19.81 -1.33
C LEU A 134 8.07 19.34 -0.03
N SER A 135 7.24 20.19 0.58
CA SER A 135 6.49 19.83 1.79
C SER A 135 5.60 18.61 1.55
N HIS A 136 4.93 18.54 0.40
CA HIS A 136 4.12 17.40 0.01
C HIS A 136 4.96 16.13 -0.19
N ALA A 137 6.09 16.21 -0.91
CA ALA A 137 6.99 15.07 -1.12
C ALA A 137 7.57 14.53 0.19
N ILE A 138 7.96 15.42 1.12
CA ILE A 138 8.43 15.02 2.47
C ILE A 138 7.32 14.30 3.22
N ASN A 139 6.09 14.82 3.19
CA ASN A 139 4.95 14.17 3.87
C ASN A 139 4.65 12.79 3.27
N LEU A 140 4.73 12.65 1.95
CA LEU A 140 4.59 11.35 1.27
C LEU A 140 5.69 10.38 1.70
N TYR A 141 6.95 10.80 1.74
CA TYR A 141 8.06 9.98 2.21
C TYR A 141 7.88 9.57 3.69
N LEU A 142 7.52 10.50 4.58
CA LEU A 142 7.34 10.18 5.99
C LEU A 142 6.15 9.25 6.26
N ARG A 143 5.11 9.33 5.42
CA ARG A 143 3.90 8.50 5.53
C ARG A 143 4.12 7.09 5.00
N TYR A 144 4.74 6.95 3.82
CA TYR A 144 4.84 5.67 3.12
C TYR A 144 6.21 5.00 3.25
N LYS A 145 7.26 5.79 3.50
CA LYS A 145 8.67 5.35 3.63
C LYS A 145 9.07 4.35 2.53
N PRO A 146 8.90 4.70 1.24
CA PRO A 146 9.34 3.85 0.15
C PRO A 146 10.88 3.69 0.19
N ASP A 147 11.36 2.62 -0.43
CA ASP A 147 12.80 2.40 -0.62
C ASP A 147 13.42 3.53 -1.45
N LEU A 148 14.69 3.85 -1.18
CA LEU A 148 15.36 4.99 -1.81
C LEU A 148 15.45 4.86 -3.33
N ASP A 149 15.65 3.64 -3.83
CA ASP A 149 15.74 3.35 -5.27
C ASP A 149 14.39 3.58 -5.98
N ASP A 150 13.28 3.39 -5.26
CA ASP A 150 11.93 3.55 -5.77
C ASP A 150 11.33 4.94 -5.51
N LEU A 151 11.98 5.78 -4.71
CA LEU A 151 11.42 7.05 -4.24
C LEU A 151 11.04 7.99 -5.39
N GLN A 152 11.89 8.11 -6.41
CA GLN A 152 11.62 8.96 -7.57
C GLN A 152 10.37 8.50 -8.30
N HIS A 153 10.29 7.21 -8.62
CA HIS A 153 9.15 6.59 -9.30
C HIS A 153 7.89 6.69 -8.42
N PHE A 154 8.01 6.44 -7.13
CA PHE A 154 6.92 6.55 -6.17
C PHE A 154 6.30 7.95 -6.22
N LEU A 155 7.11 9.01 -6.06
CA LEU A 155 6.63 10.40 -6.03
C LEU A 155 5.93 10.80 -7.33
N GLU A 156 6.44 10.35 -8.47
CA GLU A 156 5.88 10.68 -9.77
C GLU A 156 4.51 10.02 -10.02
N PHE A 157 4.30 8.84 -9.45
CA PHE A 157 3.02 8.13 -9.50
C PHE A 157 2.02 8.63 -8.46
N GLN A 158 2.40 9.55 -7.56
CA GLN A 158 1.49 10.21 -6.61
C GLN A 158 0.67 11.31 -7.27
N VAL A 159 -0.02 10.96 -8.35
CA VAL A 159 -0.98 11.83 -9.04
C VAL A 159 -2.41 11.40 -8.73
N PRO A 160 -3.39 12.31 -8.77
CA PRO A 160 -4.78 11.97 -8.52
C PRO A 160 -5.25 10.83 -9.43
N LEU A 161 -6.00 9.88 -8.87
CA LEU A 161 -6.58 8.77 -9.60
C LEU A 161 -7.98 9.14 -10.09
N GLN A 162 -8.32 8.70 -11.31
CA GLN A 162 -9.63 8.93 -11.91
C GLN A 162 -10.19 7.62 -12.46
N TRP A 163 -11.51 7.48 -12.40
CA TRP A 163 -12.22 6.37 -13.02
C TRP A 163 -12.70 6.77 -14.41
N ALA A 164 -12.47 5.90 -15.39
CA ALA A 164 -13.10 5.96 -16.70
C ALA A 164 -14.10 4.78 -16.85
N PRO A 165 -15.31 5.01 -17.37
CA PRO A 165 -15.90 6.33 -17.66
C PRO A 165 -16.10 7.17 -16.38
N VAL A 166 -15.91 8.49 -16.49
CA VAL A 166 -16.12 9.41 -15.37
C VAL A 166 -17.60 9.43 -15.04
N PHE A 167 -17.94 9.05 -13.81
CA PHE A 167 -19.30 9.16 -13.33
C PHE A 167 -19.72 10.63 -13.33
N ASN A 168 -20.93 10.93 -13.77
CA ASN A 168 -21.49 12.28 -13.90
C ASN A 168 -21.16 13.09 -15.18
N VAL A 169 -20.64 12.48 -16.26
CA VAL A 169 -21.05 12.94 -17.62
C VAL A 169 -22.48 12.46 -17.84
N LEU A 170 -23.39 13.04 -17.05
CA LEU A 170 -24.82 12.88 -17.17
C LEU A 170 -25.21 13.27 -18.59
N VAL A 171 -25.54 12.27 -19.41
CA VAL A 171 -26.85 12.17 -20.08
C VAL A 171 -27.41 13.49 -20.68
N LEU A 172 -26.56 14.33 -21.30
CA LEU A 172 -26.97 15.51 -22.07
C LEU A 172 -26.45 15.49 -23.53
N GLY A 173 -25.66 14.49 -23.89
CA GLY A 173 -25.41 14.17 -25.31
C GLY A 173 -26.57 13.33 -25.87
N PRO A 174 -26.89 13.44 -27.17
CA PRO A 174 -27.89 12.57 -27.79
C PRO A 174 -27.50 11.12 -27.49
N GLN A 175 -28.34 10.41 -26.73
CA GLN A 175 -28.21 8.98 -26.48
C GLN A 175 -27.99 8.32 -27.84
N LYS A 176 -26.74 7.93 -28.14
CA LYS A 176 -26.43 7.19 -29.36
C LYS A 176 -27.44 6.05 -29.41
N ARG A 177 -28.22 6.04 -30.50
CA ARG A 177 -29.37 5.15 -30.74
C ARG A 177 -29.13 3.80 -30.08
N LYS A 178 -30.11 3.33 -29.28
CA LYS A 178 -30.13 2.01 -28.61
C LYS A 178 -29.69 0.90 -29.58
N GLY A 179 -28.39 0.62 -29.61
CA GLY A 179 -27.90 -0.67 -30.05
C GLY A 179 -28.44 -1.71 -29.07
N SER A 180 -28.89 -2.85 -29.60
CA SER A 180 -29.29 -3.97 -28.75
C SER A 180 -28.07 -4.46 -27.98
N TYR A 181 -27.96 -4.13 -26.69
CA TYR A 181 -26.90 -4.69 -25.84
C TYR A 181 -27.10 -6.20 -25.72
N PRO A 182 -26.04 -7.02 -25.91
CA PRO A 182 -26.16 -8.44 -25.69
C PRO A 182 -26.54 -8.71 -24.24
N SER A 183 -27.51 -9.60 -24.03
CA SER A 183 -27.94 -9.97 -22.68
C SER A 183 -27.51 -11.39 -22.33
N LEU A 184 -26.97 -11.56 -21.13
CA LEU A 184 -26.74 -12.82 -20.44
C LEU A 184 -27.98 -13.22 -19.63
N GLN A 185 -28.28 -14.51 -19.62
CA GLN A 185 -29.40 -15.11 -18.88
C GLN A 185 -28.87 -16.24 -18.01
N PHE A 186 -29.23 -16.23 -16.73
CA PHE A 186 -28.79 -17.25 -15.78
C PHE A 186 -29.76 -18.44 -15.70
N ARG A 187 -31.03 -18.24 -16.09
CA ARG A 187 -32.10 -19.24 -16.09
C ARG A 187 -33.06 -19.01 -17.25
N PHE A 188 -33.73 -20.06 -17.71
CA PHE A 188 -34.82 -19.97 -18.69
C PHE A 188 -35.91 -19.04 -18.14
N LEU A 189 -36.30 -18.01 -18.91
CA LEU A 189 -37.23 -16.94 -18.50
C LEU A 189 -36.77 -16.09 -17.28
N GLY A 190 -35.48 -16.10 -16.95
CA GLY A 190 -34.91 -15.37 -15.82
C GLY A 190 -34.56 -13.89 -16.10
N PRO A 191 -34.02 -13.18 -15.08
CA PRO A 191 -33.55 -11.81 -15.25
C PRO A 191 -32.39 -11.74 -16.27
N LYS A 192 -32.46 -10.74 -17.16
CA LYS A 192 -31.46 -10.50 -18.22
C LYS A 192 -30.45 -9.46 -17.77
N LEU A 193 -29.17 -9.83 -17.71
CA LEU A 193 -28.06 -8.91 -17.50
C LEU A 193 -27.55 -8.44 -18.86
N ARG A 194 -27.72 -7.16 -19.18
CA ARG A 194 -27.18 -6.58 -20.41
C ARG A 194 -25.70 -6.31 -20.23
N VAL A 195 -24.89 -6.58 -21.23
CA VAL A 195 -23.44 -6.31 -21.20
C VAL A 195 -23.19 -5.05 -22.02
N ASN A 196 -22.60 -4.05 -21.38
CA ASN A 196 -22.15 -2.85 -22.05
C ASN A 196 -20.85 -3.16 -22.81
N THR A 197 -20.92 -3.13 -24.12
CA THR A 197 -19.79 -3.42 -25.02
C THR A 197 -19.04 -2.17 -25.45
N SER A 198 -19.26 -1.03 -24.79
CA SER A 198 -18.49 0.19 -25.05
C SER A 198 -17.02 0.00 -24.69
N GLN A 199 -16.12 0.46 -25.56
CA GLN A 199 -14.69 0.51 -25.26
C GLN A 199 -14.43 1.60 -24.22
N VAL A 200 -13.80 1.22 -23.12
CA VAL A 200 -13.35 2.16 -22.09
C VAL A 200 -11.85 2.36 -22.29
N SER A 201 -11.48 3.56 -22.73
CA SER A 201 -10.08 3.96 -22.91
C SER A 201 -9.76 5.10 -21.97
N SER A 202 -8.55 5.07 -21.42
CA SER A 202 -7.99 6.12 -20.56
C SER A 202 -7.23 7.20 -21.35
N ALA A 203 -7.36 7.22 -22.69
CA ALA A 203 -6.57 8.07 -23.58
C ALA A 203 -5.06 7.92 -23.35
N GLN A 204 -4.58 6.67 -23.40
CA GLN A 204 -3.18 6.27 -23.18
C GLN A 204 -2.65 6.52 -21.75
N LYS A 205 -3.51 6.87 -20.78
CA LYS A 205 -3.05 7.01 -19.39
C LYS A 205 -2.87 5.63 -18.73
N PRO A 206 -1.81 5.41 -17.95
CA PRO A 206 -1.60 4.11 -17.31
C PRO A 206 -2.77 3.74 -16.38
N VAL A 207 -3.26 2.51 -16.49
CA VAL A 207 -4.31 1.96 -15.62
C VAL A 207 -3.69 1.33 -14.37
N VAL A 208 -4.21 1.69 -13.20
CA VAL A 208 -3.76 1.20 -11.88
C VAL A 208 -4.73 0.19 -11.26
N GLY A 209 -5.96 0.11 -11.77
CA GLY A 209 -6.95 -0.82 -11.26
C GLY A 209 -8.18 -0.98 -12.14
N LEU A 210 -8.99 -1.98 -11.83
CA LEU A 210 -10.17 -2.38 -12.58
C LEU A 210 -11.31 -2.70 -11.61
N ARG A 211 -12.55 -2.42 -12.02
CA ARG A 211 -13.75 -2.89 -11.33
C ARG A 211 -14.87 -3.21 -12.31
N LEU A 212 -15.72 -4.15 -11.94
CA LEU A 212 -17.00 -4.37 -12.61
C LEU A 212 -18.06 -3.48 -11.98
N TYR A 213 -18.99 -2.99 -12.79
CA TYR A 213 -20.02 -2.06 -12.33
C TYR A 213 -21.38 -2.36 -12.97
N LEU A 214 -22.47 -2.13 -12.23
CA LEU A 214 -23.84 -2.27 -12.73
C LEU A 214 -24.45 -0.90 -13.01
N GLU A 215 -24.46 -0.51 -14.27
CA GLU A 215 -25.03 0.75 -14.77
C GLU A 215 -26.55 0.69 -15.00
N GLY A 216 -27.12 1.87 -15.17
CA GLY A 216 -28.52 2.08 -15.54
C GLY A 216 -29.47 2.13 -14.35
N ARG A 217 -30.66 2.72 -14.56
CA ARG A 217 -31.69 2.90 -13.51
C ARG A 217 -32.14 1.57 -12.86
N LYS A 218 -31.98 0.46 -13.59
CA LYS A 218 -32.36 -0.90 -13.14
C LYS A 218 -31.17 -1.74 -12.66
N CYS A 219 -29.95 -1.17 -12.63
CA CYS A 219 -28.70 -1.88 -12.28
C CYS A 219 -28.58 -3.24 -12.98
N ASN A 220 -28.89 -3.26 -14.27
CA ASN A 220 -28.92 -4.47 -15.09
C ASN A 220 -28.04 -4.37 -16.33
N GLN A 221 -27.13 -3.40 -16.37
CA GLN A 221 -26.13 -3.23 -17.41
C GLN A 221 -24.74 -3.43 -16.81
N LEU A 222 -24.10 -4.56 -17.09
CA LEU A 222 -22.73 -4.85 -16.69
C LEU A 222 -21.77 -4.03 -17.52
N ALA A 223 -20.95 -3.22 -16.87
CA ALA A 223 -19.86 -2.44 -17.44
C ALA A 223 -18.55 -2.74 -16.73
N ILE A 224 -17.44 -2.40 -17.38
CA ILE A 224 -16.10 -2.42 -16.81
C ILE A 224 -15.60 -0.98 -16.67
N HIS A 225 -15.12 -0.62 -15.49
CA HIS A 225 -14.50 0.67 -15.24
C HIS A 225 -13.01 0.47 -15.01
N VAL A 226 -12.21 1.40 -15.50
CA VAL A 226 -10.75 1.41 -15.34
C VAL A 226 -10.33 2.61 -14.51
N GLN A 227 -9.51 2.38 -13.50
CA GLN A 227 -8.90 3.46 -12.73
C GLN A 227 -7.56 3.79 -13.36
N HIS A 228 -7.36 5.05 -13.75
CA HIS A 228 -6.14 5.50 -14.39
C HIS A 228 -5.58 6.74 -13.70
N LEU A 229 -4.31 7.01 -13.94
CA LEU A 229 -3.66 8.24 -13.50
C LEU A 229 -4.33 9.46 -14.18
N SER A 230 -4.56 10.55 -13.46
CA SER A 230 -5.12 11.79 -14.04
C SER A 230 -4.15 12.46 -15.03
N SER A 231 -2.86 12.39 -14.76
CA SER A 231 -1.76 12.82 -15.62
C SER A 231 -0.79 11.67 -15.88
N VAL A 232 -0.15 11.67 -17.05
CA VAL A 232 0.91 10.71 -17.36
C VAL A 232 2.19 11.14 -16.62
N PRO A 233 2.89 10.21 -15.92
CA PRO A 233 4.21 10.47 -15.36
C PRO A 233 5.16 11.07 -16.41
N SER A 234 5.92 12.10 -16.06
CA SER A 234 6.90 12.74 -16.94
C SER A 234 7.94 11.77 -17.53
N MET A 235 8.36 10.74 -16.79
CA MET A 235 9.24 9.67 -17.26
C MET A 235 8.63 8.86 -18.41
N LEU A 236 7.29 8.86 -18.53
CA LEU A 236 6.56 8.14 -19.57
C LEU A 236 6.07 9.06 -20.70
N GLY A 237 5.86 10.35 -20.42
CA GLY A 237 5.15 11.30 -21.29
C GLY A 237 5.63 11.32 -22.75
N ASP A 238 6.92 11.58 -22.96
CA ASP A 238 7.49 11.69 -24.33
C ASP A 238 7.49 10.34 -25.07
N SER A 239 7.58 9.24 -24.31
CA SER A 239 7.64 7.89 -24.85
C SER A 239 6.28 7.35 -25.28
N MET A 240 5.20 7.78 -24.60
CA MET A 240 3.85 7.27 -24.86
C MET A 240 3.17 7.93 -26.07
N ALA A 241 3.56 9.15 -26.46
CA ALA A 241 2.90 9.87 -27.55
C ALA A 241 3.00 9.16 -28.92
N SER A 242 4.08 8.41 -29.17
CA SER A 242 4.31 7.63 -30.40
C SER A 242 4.17 6.11 -30.19
N SER A 243 3.60 5.71 -29.05
CA SER A 243 3.57 4.30 -28.66
C SER A 243 2.54 3.48 -29.45
N MET A 244 2.94 2.25 -29.80
CA MET A 244 2.05 1.26 -30.37
C MET A 244 0.95 0.91 -29.36
N SER A 245 -0.32 0.92 -29.80
CA SER A 245 -1.44 0.45 -29.00
C SER A 245 -2.25 -0.59 -29.75
N GLU A 246 -2.43 -1.77 -29.16
CA GLU A 246 -3.16 -2.88 -29.76
C GLU A 246 -4.13 -3.53 -28.75
N TRP A 247 -5.30 -3.93 -29.23
CA TRP A 247 -6.29 -4.63 -28.43
C TRP A 247 -6.02 -6.14 -28.42
N ARG A 248 -6.01 -6.76 -27.24
CA ARG A 248 -5.96 -8.21 -27.07
C ARG A 248 -7.23 -8.74 -26.43
N GLU A 249 -7.78 -9.76 -27.07
CA GLU A 249 -8.93 -10.52 -26.58
C GLU A 249 -8.46 -11.70 -25.73
N SER A 250 -9.37 -12.15 -24.86
CA SER A 250 -9.32 -13.47 -24.26
C SER A 250 -9.32 -14.54 -25.36
N GLU A 251 -8.45 -15.55 -25.23
CA GLU A 251 -8.35 -16.64 -26.19
C GLU A 251 -9.53 -17.61 -26.04
N ASP A 252 -10.13 -17.99 -27.17
CA ASP A 252 -11.32 -18.85 -27.24
C ASP A 252 -10.97 -20.34 -27.47
N THR A 253 -9.68 -20.65 -27.66
CA THR A 253 -9.22 -21.92 -28.25
C THR A 253 -9.35 -23.10 -27.28
N ASP A 254 -9.24 -22.85 -25.97
CA ASP A 254 -9.22 -23.89 -24.95
C ASP A 254 -10.54 -23.93 -24.15
N PRO A 255 -11.36 -24.98 -24.30
CA PRO A 255 -12.63 -25.10 -23.59
C PRO A 255 -12.48 -25.20 -22.06
N GLY A 256 -11.27 -25.49 -21.57
CA GLY A 256 -10.95 -25.52 -20.13
C GLY A 256 -11.03 -24.17 -19.42
N TYR A 257 -10.98 -23.04 -20.15
CA TYR A 257 -11.12 -21.70 -19.58
C TYR A 257 -12.54 -21.15 -19.65
N ILE A 258 -13.54 -21.95 -20.06
CA ILE A 258 -14.93 -21.50 -20.15
C ILE A 258 -15.72 -22.10 -18.99
N GLU A 259 -16.02 -21.28 -18.00
CA GLU A 259 -16.74 -21.71 -16.81
C GLU A 259 -18.22 -21.30 -16.86
N ALA A 260 -19.11 -22.26 -16.58
CA ALA A 260 -20.54 -21.97 -16.46
C ALA A 260 -20.85 -21.24 -15.13
N ILE A 261 -21.60 -20.14 -15.20
CA ILE A 261 -21.94 -19.36 -14.00
C ILE A 261 -22.90 -20.14 -13.08
N GLN A 262 -23.89 -20.83 -13.67
CA GLN A 262 -24.82 -21.73 -12.98
C GLN A 262 -24.84 -23.13 -13.64
N TRP A 263 -25.37 -24.12 -12.91
CA TRP A 263 -25.52 -25.51 -13.34
C TRP A 263 -26.20 -25.68 -14.72
N ASN A 264 -27.16 -24.80 -15.06
CA ASN A 264 -27.89 -24.86 -16.34
C ASN A 264 -27.17 -24.17 -17.54
N SER A 265 -25.89 -23.81 -17.41
CA SER A 265 -24.94 -23.41 -18.48
C SER A 265 -25.35 -22.35 -19.53
N TYR A 266 -26.48 -21.66 -19.39
CA TYR A 266 -26.94 -20.62 -20.34
C TYR A 266 -25.99 -19.43 -20.50
N SER A 267 -25.20 -19.13 -19.46
CA SER A 267 -24.16 -18.09 -19.49
C SER A 267 -22.86 -18.64 -18.92
N CYS A 268 -21.78 -18.44 -19.66
CA CYS A 268 -20.42 -18.79 -19.27
C CYS A 268 -19.55 -17.54 -19.16
N ILE A 269 -18.43 -17.66 -18.44
CA ILE A 269 -17.38 -16.65 -18.35
C ILE A 269 -16.10 -17.28 -18.88
N SER A 270 -15.37 -16.53 -19.71
CA SER A 270 -14.00 -16.89 -20.05
C SER A 270 -13.06 -16.46 -18.94
N THR A 271 -12.45 -17.44 -18.28
CA THR A 271 -11.43 -17.27 -17.22
C THR A 271 -10.00 -17.24 -17.77
N SER A 272 -9.85 -17.22 -19.09
CA SER A 272 -8.56 -17.09 -19.77
C SER A 272 -7.89 -15.76 -19.43
N VAL A 273 -6.57 -15.82 -19.25
CA VAL A 273 -5.78 -14.65 -18.86
C VAL A 273 -5.50 -13.78 -20.07
N VAL A 274 -5.92 -12.52 -20.03
CA VAL A 274 -5.60 -11.54 -21.06
C VAL A 274 -4.25 -10.90 -20.71
N LYS A 275 -3.17 -11.38 -21.34
CA LYS A 275 -1.80 -10.84 -21.24
C LYS A 275 -1.40 -10.06 -22.51
N TYR A 276 -0.25 -9.41 -22.56
CA TYR A 276 0.29 -8.82 -23.80
C TYR A 276 0.75 -9.92 -24.79
N ASN A 277 0.62 -9.68 -26.10
CA ASN A 277 1.03 -10.66 -27.12
C ASN A 277 2.56 -10.65 -27.26
N PRO A 278 3.26 -11.79 -27.06
CA PRO A 278 4.71 -11.86 -27.21
C PRO A 278 5.20 -11.53 -28.62
N GLU A 279 4.35 -11.68 -29.65
CA GLU A 279 4.70 -11.30 -31.03
C GLU A 279 4.88 -9.77 -31.18
N TRP A 280 4.25 -8.96 -30.33
CA TRP A 280 4.45 -7.51 -30.35
C TRP A 280 5.86 -7.11 -29.94
N SER A 281 6.49 -7.90 -29.05
CA SER A 281 7.89 -7.70 -28.66
C SER A 281 8.87 -7.95 -29.81
N LYS A 282 8.44 -8.63 -30.89
CA LYS A 282 9.25 -8.76 -32.12
C LYS A 282 9.11 -7.56 -33.04
N ARG A 283 7.98 -6.85 -33.00
CA ARG A 283 7.72 -5.63 -33.80
C ARG A 283 8.34 -4.39 -33.20
N VAL A 284 8.45 -4.34 -31.87
CA VAL A 284 8.96 -3.18 -31.13
C VAL A 284 10.09 -3.62 -30.21
N SER A 285 11.27 -3.06 -30.41
CA SER A 285 12.48 -3.44 -29.67
C SER A 285 12.52 -2.79 -28.28
N GLY A 286 12.51 -3.63 -27.24
CA GLY A 286 12.68 -3.21 -25.84
C GLY A 286 11.47 -2.49 -25.25
N GLY A 287 11.23 -2.66 -23.96
CA GLY A 287 10.11 -2.05 -23.24
C GLY A 287 9.04 -3.04 -22.78
N VAL A 288 7.94 -2.49 -22.26
CA VAL A 288 6.86 -3.24 -21.61
C VAL A 288 5.51 -2.82 -22.17
N PHE A 289 4.53 -3.71 -22.17
CA PHE A 289 3.15 -3.40 -22.52
C PHE A 289 2.31 -3.27 -21.25
N ILE A 290 1.65 -2.13 -21.10
CA ILE A 290 0.73 -1.86 -19.99
C ILE A 290 -0.70 -1.74 -20.51
N VAL A 291 -1.67 -1.90 -19.61
CA VAL A 291 -3.07 -1.72 -19.94
C VAL A 291 -3.44 -0.24 -19.88
N THR A 292 -4.10 0.25 -20.94
CA THR A 292 -4.63 1.63 -21.04
C THR A 292 -6.13 1.65 -21.33
N GLY A 293 -6.77 0.48 -21.46
CA GLY A 293 -8.20 0.39 -21.68
C GLY A 293 -8.73 -1.02 -21.51
N ALA A 294 -10.05 -1.13 -21.38
CA ALA A 294 -10.74 -2.40 -21.23
C ALA A 294 -12.09 -2.37 -21.94
N GLN A 295 -12.55 -3.55 -22.35
CA GLN A 295 -13.86 -3.73 -22.97
C GLN A 295 -14.41 -5.10 -22.61
N LEU A 296 -15.69 -5.15 -22.27
CA LEU A 296 -16.43 -6.41 -22.16
C LEU A 296 -17.11 -6.72 -23.48
N PHE A 297 -17.14 -7.97 -23.86
CA PHE A 297 -17.91 -8.42 -25.03
C PHE A 297 -18.44 -9.83 -24.81
N THR A 298 -19.42 -10.22 -25.61
CA THR A 298 -20.01 -11.56 -25.53
C THR A 298 -19.88 -12.28 -26.84
N LYS A 299 -19.44 -13.54 -26.81
CA LYS A 299 -19.42 -14.45 -27.95
C LYS A 299 -20.42 -15.60 -27.72
N GLY A 300 -20.85 -16.25 -28.80
CA GLY A 300 -21.72 -17.43 -28.74
C GLY A 300 -23.19 -17.17 -29.09
N THR A 301 -23.96 -18.26 -29.12
CA THR A 301 -25.38 -18.28 -29.48
C THR A 301 -26.26 -18.06 -28.25
N TRP A 302 -27.58 -17.89 -28.45
CA TRP A 302 -28.51 -17.62 -27.35
C TRP A 302 -28.53 -18.70 -26.26
N ALA A 303 -28.18 -19.95 -26.60
CA ALA A 303 -28.15 -21.09 -25.69
C ALA A 303 -26.90 -21.14 -24.83
N ARG A 304 -25.75 -20.64 -25.32
CA ARG A 304 -24.48 -20.59 -24.59
C ARG A 304 -23.76 -19.30 -24.92
N LYS A 305 -24.04 -18.26 -24.15
CA LYS A 305 -23.34 -16.97 -24.27
C LYS A 305 -22.16 -16.92 -23.31
N VAL A 306 -20.99 -16.58 -23.84
CA VAL A 306 -19.75 -16.48 -23.07
C VAL A 306 -19.38 -15.01 -22.93
N LEU A 307 -19.11 -14.57 -21.71
CA LEU A 307 -18.57 -13.24 -21.40
C LEU A 307 -17.05 -13.28 -21.52
N HIS A 308 -16.49 -12.37 -22.30
CA HIS A 308 -15.04 -12.23 -22.50
C HIS A 308 -14.57 -10.83 -22.12
N LEU A 309 -13.29 -10.78 -21.76
CA LEU A 309 -12.56 -9.56 -21.49
C LEU A 309 -11.62 -9.24 -22.66
N ARG A 310 -11.59 -7.98 -23.06
CA ARG A 310 -10.60 -7.42 -23.97
C ARG A 310 -9.85 -6.31 -23.25
N LEU A 311 -8.54 -6.26 -23.43
CA LEU A 311 -7.69 -5.20 -22.89
C LEU A 311 -6.98 -4.47 -24.03
N LEU A 312 -6.86 -3.15 -23.89
CA LEU A 312 -6.03 -2.32 -24.74
C LEU A 312 -4.65 -2.23 -24.10
N TYR A 313 -3.64 -2.66 -24.86
CA TYR A 313 -2.26 -2.57 -24.44
C TYR A 313 -1.58 -1.40 -25.15
N THR A 314 -0.74 -0.67 -24.42
CA THR A 314 0.12 0.38 -24.94
C THR A 314 1.56 0.06 -24.59
N HIS A 315 2.45 0.18 -25.57
CA HIS A 315 3.88 -0.03 -25.41
C HIS A 315 4.54 1.14 -24.68
N ILE A 316 5.42 0.83 -23.74
CA ILE A 316 6.27 1.79 -23.06
C ILE A 316 7.73 1.38 -23.32
N PRO A 317 8.48 2.13 -24.15
CA PRO A 317 9.89 1.87 -24.38
C PRO A 317 10.72 2.14 -23.11
N LYS A 318 11.90 1.52 -23.02
CA LYS A 318 12.91 1.76 -21.96
C LYS A 318 12.47 1.48 -20.51
N CYS A 319 11.28 0.92 -20.30
CA CYS A 319 10.85 0.44 -18.99
C CYS A 319 10.95 -1.09 -18.90
N THR A 320 11.10 -1.61 -17.68
CA THR A 320 11.08 -3.04 -17.37
C THR A 320 10.14 -3.31 -16.20
N ILE A 321 9.60 -4.53 -16.11
CA ILE A 321 8.76 -4.93 -14.98
C ILE A 321 9.68 -5.39 -13.87
N HIS A 322 9.74 -4.62 -12.77
CA HIS A 322 10.52 -5.01 -11.58
C HIS A 322 9.80 -6.08 -10.75
N LYS A 323 8.49 -5.93 -10.54
CA LYS A 323 7.67 -6.85 -9.74
C LYS A 323 6.31 -7.09 -10.42
N SER A 324 5.83 -8.34 -10.40
CA SER A 324 4.50 -8.70 -10.87
C SER A 324 3.74 -9.47 -9.79
N GLU A 325 2.47 -9.12 -9.58
CA GLU A 325 1.66 -9.71 -8.52
C GLU A 325 0.19 -9.73 -8.92
N TRP A 326 -0.47 -10.87 -8.73
CA TRP A 326 -1.90 -11.00 -8.94
C TRP A 326 -2.66 -10.48 -7.73
N THR A 327 -3.57 -9.53 -7.96
CA THR A 327 -4.48 -9.03 -6.94
C THR A 327 -5.87 -9.56 -7.21
N ARG A 328 -6.54 -10.05 -6.16
CA ARG A 328 -7.95 -10.43 -6.21
C ARG A 328 -8.76 -9.37 -5.47
N ALA A 329 -10.01 -9.20 -5.88
CA ALA A 329 -11.07 -8.62 -5.07
C ALA A 329 -10.90 -9.00 -3.58
N PRO A 330 -10.86 -8.03 -2.64
CA PRO A 330 -10.90 -8.35 -1.23
C PRO A 330 -12.20 -9.11 -0.95
N ALA A 331 -12.10 -10.30 -0.34
CA ALA A 331 -13.27 -11.09 0.03
C ALA A 331 -14.20 -10.19 0.84
N ALA A 332 -15.42 -9.96 0.35
CA ALA A 332 -16.36 -9.05 0.96
C ALA A 332 -16.58 -9.48 2.43
N SER A 333 -15.99 -8.74 3.37
CA SER A 333 -16.32 -8.89 4.77
C SER A 333 -17.81 -8.54 4.89
N GLN A 334 -18.63 -9.53 5.19
CA GLN A 334 -20.05 -9.38 5.53
C GLN A 334 -20.18 -8.59 6.84
N LYS A 335 -19.83 -7.30 6.84
CA LYS A 335 -20.09 -6.34 7.91
C LYS A 335 -20.30 -4.96 7.28
N GLY A 336 -21.56 -4.66 7.03
CA GLY A 336 -22.01 -3.36 6.56
C GLY A 336 -23.52 -3.28 6.55
N SER A 337 -24.11 -3.36 7.74
CA SER A 337 -25.51 -3.02 7.96
C SER A 337 -25.73 -1.56 7.56
N PHE A 338 -26.31 -1.32 6.39
CA PHE A 338 -26.62 0.02 5.85
C PHE A 338 -27.84 0.67 6.54
N PHE A 339 -27.88 0.64 7.87
CA PHE A 339 -28.87 1.39 8.64
C PHE A 339 -28.16 2.34 9.59
N THR A 340 -27.88 3.55 9.11
CA THR A 340 -27.98 4.78 9.90
C THR A 340 -27.63 5.95 8.98
N THR A 341 -28.64 6.69 8.52
CA THR A 341 -28.63 8.15 8.40
C THR A 341 -30.02 8.55 7.91
N ILE A 342 -30.93 8.80 8.84
CA ILE A 342 -32.13 9.59 8.57
C ILE A 342 -32.30 10.55 9.76
N SER A 343 -32.21 11.85 9.46
CA SER A 343 -32.77 13.00 10.21
C SER A 343 -32.24 13.28 11.63
N THR A 344 -32.08 14.51 12.12
CA THR A 344 -32.57 15.84 11.73
C THR A 344 -31.75 16.90 12.47
N THR A 345 -31.59 18.08 11.87
CA THR A 345 -31.22 19.34 12.54
C THR A 345 -32.26 19.73 13.61
N LEU A 346 -31.83 20.18 14.81
CA LEU A 346 -32.37 21.33 15.58
C LEU A 346 -31.69 21.44 16.99
N SER A 347 -31.13 22.63 17.27
CA SER A 347 -31.03 23.33 18.58
C SER A 347 -29.99 22.93 19.66
N SER A 348 -29.30 23.98 20.15
CA SER A 348 -28.22 24.18 21.16
C SER A 348 -28.58 23.96 22.66
N PRO A 349 -27.71 24.35 23.64
CA PRO A 349 -26.36 23.89 24.01
C PRO A 349 -26.31 23.34 25.48
N PHE A 350 -25.11 22.99 25.98
CA PHE A 350 -24.74 22.81 27.40
C PHE A 350 -24.92 21.41 28.06
N MET A 351 -23.84 20.62 28.12
CA MET A 351 -23.22 20.07 29.35
C MET A 351 -22.21 18.94 29.05
N HIS A 352 -21.09 18.97 29.77
CA HIS A 352 -19.96 18.04 29.76
C HIS A 352 -20.33 16.57 29.97
N ARG A 353 -19.65 15.64 29.27
CA ARG A 353 -18.82 14.59 29.91
C ARG A 353 -17.87 13.89 28.93
N ASN A 354 -16.61 13.74 29.38
CA ASN A 354 -15.49 13.10 28.71
C ASN A 354 -15.72 11.60 28.43
N ALA A 355 -15.48 11.18 27.18
CA ALA A 355 -14.98 9.85 26.83
C ALA A 355 -14.37 9.90 25.41
N GLN A 356 -13.05 9.79 25.29
CA GLN A 356 -12.36 9.64 24.00
C GLN A 356 -12.45 8.18 23.51
N PRO A 357 -12.86 7.91 22.26
CA PRO A 357 -12.52 6.68 21.56
C PRO A 357 -11.23 6.88 20.75
N ALA A 358 -10.38 5.85 20.77
CA ALA A 358 -9.12 5.76 20.07
C ALA A 358 -9.24 6.06 18.56
N GLN A 359 -8.36 6.93 18.06
CA GLN A 359 -8.23 7.26 16.65
C GLN A 359 -7.70 6.04 15.88
N LYS A 360 -8.59 5.36 15.14
CA LYS A 360 -8.18 4.62 13.94
C LYS A 360 -7.88 5.66 12.87
N HIS A 361 -6.61 5.72 12.43
CA HIS A 361 -6.21 6.48 11.26
C HIS A 361 -6.92 5.89 10.03
N GLU A 362 -7.98 6.54 9.57
CA GLU A 362 -8.45 6.34 8.20
C GLU A 362 -7.40 6.88 7.22
N PRO A 363 -7.08 6.15 6.14
CA PRO A 363 -6.20 6.68 5.13
C PRO A 363 -6.91 7.85 4.44
N ALA A 364 -6.42 9.07 4.65
CA ALA A 364 -6.80 10.22 3.84
C ALA A 364 -6.49 9.90 2.37
N GLN A 365 -7.52 9.50 1.65
CA GLN A 365 -7.50 9.21 0.23
C GLN A 365 -7.51 10.55 -0.51
N LEU A 366 -6.45 10.83 -1.26
CA LEU A 366 -6.32 12.02 -2.13
C LEU A 366 -7.06 11.76 -3.46
N ASN A 367 -8.29 11.25 -3.36
CA ASN A 367 -9.12 10.89 -4.49
C ASN A 367 -10.10 12.02 -4.73
N SER A 368 -9.91 12.82 -5.78
CA SER A 368 -10.87 13.84 -6.23
C SER A 368 -12.10 13.22 -6.91
N GLY A 369 -12.52 12.03 -6.48
CA GLY A 369 -13.72 11.38 -6.96
C GLY A 369 -14.92 11.97 -6.26
N VAL A 370 -15.89 12.48 -7.04
CA VAL A 370 -17.18 12.97 -6.53
C VAL A 370 -17.96 11.87 -5.76
N TYR A 371 -17.52 10.61 -5.85
CA TYR A 371 -17.95 9.50 -5.01
C TYR A 371 -16.79 8.50 -4.82
N PRO A 372 -16.15 8.41 -3.64
CA PRO A 372 -15.08 7.44 -3.40
C PRO A 372 -15.58 5.99 -3.50
N ASP A 373 -16.84 5.73 -3.12
CA ASP A 373 -17.50 4.42 -3.23
C ASP A 373 -18.30 4.22 -4.53
N GLY A 374 -18.13 5.13 -5.50
CA GLY A 374 -19.06 5.24 -6.63
C GLY A 374 -20.43 5.80 -6.21
N PRO A 375 -21.27 6.15 -7.19
CA PRO A 375 -22.59 6.74 -6.92
C PRO A 375 -23.48 5.79 -6.12
N PRO A 376 -24.46 6.31 -5.35
CA PRO A 376 -25.37 5.47 -4.59
C PRO A 376 -26.11 4.50 -5.51
N VAL A 377 -25.85 3.21 -5.34
CA VAL A 377 -26.50 2.13 -6.09
C VAL A 377 -28.01 2.16 -5.78
N PRO A 378 -28.89 2.32 -6.79
CA PRO A 378 -30.32 2.18 -6.59
C PRO A 378 -30.65 0.81 -5.97
N LEU A 379 -31.30 0.82 -4.81
CA LEU A 379 -31.67 -0.34 -3.98
C LEU A 379 -32.59 -1.37 -4.65
N GLN A 380 -32.87 -1.26 -5.95
CA GLN A 380 -34.00 -1.91 -6.62
C GLN A 380 -33.67 -3.23 -7.35
N SER A 381 -32.41 -3.64 -7.49
CA SER A 381 -32.10 -4.96 -8.10
C SER A 381 -31.18 -5.86 -7.26
N ARG A 382 -31.61 -6.14 -6.02
CA ARG A 382 -31.01 -7.19 -5.16
C ARG A 382 -30.83 -8.57 -5.83
N LYS A 383 -31.54 -8.84 -6.94
CA LYS A 383 -31.48 -10.13 -7.67
C LYS A 383 -30.24 -10.29 -8.56
N LEU A 384 -29.73 -9.22 -9.18
CA LEU A 384 -28.59 -9.29 -10.10
C LEU A 384 -27.24 -9.00 -9.43
N LEU A 385 -27.26 -8.26 -8.32
CA LEU A 385 -26.08 -8.00 -7.49
C LEU A 385 -25.43 -9.29 -6.95
N LYS A 386 -26.19 -10.39 -6.84
CA LYS A 386 -25.66 -11.70 -6.42
C LYS A 386 -24.74 -12.36 -7.46
N PHE A 387 -24.73 -11.89 -8.70
CA PHE A 387 -23.97 -12.50 -9.79
C PHE A 387 -22.69 -11.74 -10.15
N VAL A 388 -22.51 -10.53 -9.62
CA VAL A 388 -21.40 -9.65 -10.00
C VAL A 388 -20.78 -9.10 -8.72
N ASP A 389 -19.52 -9.43 -8.50
CA ASP A 389 -18.70 -8.73 -7.52
C ASP A 389 -18.29 -7.37 -8.10
N MET A 390 -18.64 -6.31 -7.38
CA MET A 390 -18.34 -4.92 -7.75
C MET A 390 -17.16 -4.36 -6.95
N SER A 391 -16.45 -5.21 -6.21
CA SER A 391 -15.26 -4.82 -5.47
C SER A 391 -14.19 -4.24 -6.41
N GLU A 392 -13.45 -3.27 -5.88
CA GLU A 392 -12.39 -2.60 -6.62
C GLU A 392 -11.08 -3.37 -6.46
N VAL A 393 -10.44 -3.66 -7.59
CA VAL A 393 -9.10 -4.25 -7.60
C VAL A 393 -8.13 -3.16 -8.00
N VAL A 394 -7.58 -2.49 -7.00
CA VAL A 394 -6.69 -1.32 -7.15
C VAL A 394 -5.44 -1.53 -6.31
N LYS A 395 -4.31 -1.05 -6.81
CA LYS A 395 -3.07 -0.89 -6.03
C LYS A 395 -2.60 0.55 -6.14
N GLY A 396 -2.02 1.06 -5.06
CA GLY A 396 -1.59 2.46 -5.00
C GLY A 396 -0.51 2.71 -3.96
N ALA A 397 -0.47 3.94 -3.43
CA ALA A 397 0.59 4.41 -2.54
C ALA A 397 0.84 3.56 -1.29
N HIS A 398 -0.20 2.90 -0.78
CA HIS A 398 -0.12 2.05 0.43
C HIS A 398 0.52 0.68 0.14
N ASP A 399 0.59 0.27 -1.13
CA ASP A 399 1.12 -1.02 -1.55
C ASP A 399 2.54 -0.85 -2.05
N VAL A 400 3.55 -1.27 -1.29
CA VAL A 400 4.96 -1.15 -1.70
C VAL A 400 5.20 -1.86 -3.06
N PRO A 401 5.78 -1.20 -4.09
CA PRO A 401 6.55 0.07 -4.04
C PRO A 401 5.76 1.36 -4.35
N GLY A 402 4.43 1.28 -4.46
CA GLY A 402 3.52 2.42 -4.57
C GLY A 402 3.29 2.98 -5.98
N HIS A 403 3.86 2.35 -7.01
CA HIS A 403 3.75 2.72 -8.43
C HIS A 403 3.25 1.53 -9.28
N TRP A 404 2.11 0.94 -8.90
CA TRP A 404 1.58 -0.25 -9.56
C TRP A 404 0.79 0.08 -10.84
N LEU A 405 0.99 -0.75 -11.87
CA LEU A 405 0.27 -0.68 -13.13
C LEU A 405 -0.34 -2.05 -13.50
N VAL A 406 -1.47 -2.01 -14.20
CA VAL A 406 -2.12 -3.22 -14.70
C VAL A 406 -1.41 -3.69 -15.97
N THR A 407 -0.89 -4.92 -15.94
CA THR A 407 -0.20 -5.57 -17.09
C THR A 407 -0.94 -6.81 -17.60
N ALA A 408 -1.94 -7.29 -16.87
CA ALA A 408 -2.82 -8.38 -17.28
C ALA A 408 -4.10 -8.38 -16.42
N ALA A 409 -5.18 -8.97 -16.94
CA ALA A 409 -6.38 -9.23 -16.16
C ALA A 409 -7.09 -10.50 -16.64
N LYS A 410 -7.93 -11.07 -15.78
CA LYS A 410 -8.80 -12.20 -16.10
C LYS A 410 -10.10 -12.08 -15.32
N LEU A 411 -11.19 -12.58 -15.90
CA LEU A 411 -12.43 -12.76 -15.16
C LEU A 411 -12.34 -14.06 -14.37
N VAL A 412 -12.94 -14.10 -13.19
CA VAL A 412 -12.93 -15.28 -12.32
C VAL A 412 -14.32 -15.47 -11.74
N LYS A 413 -14.75 -16.71 -11.61
CA LYS A 413 -15.95 -17.07 -10.85
C LYS A 413 -15.55 -17.34 -9.40
N GLU A 414 -16.24 -16.71 -8.45
CA GLU A 414 -16.10 -17.04 -7.05
C GLU A 414 -16.82 -18.36 -6.76
N ALA A 415 -16.10 -19.35 -6.23
CA ALA A 415 -16.70 -20.59 -5.78
C ALA A 415 -17.39 -20.31 -4.43
N VAL A 416 -18.71 -20.47 -4.39
CA VAL A 416 -19.45 -20.46 -3.12
C VAL A 416 -19.11 -21.77 -2.42
N SER A 417 -18.21 -21.73 -1.44
CA SER A 417 -17.90 -22.84 -0.54
C SER A 417 -19.04 -23.12 0.42
#